data_AF-A0A9E2NCS7-F1
#
_entry.id   AF-A0A9E2NCS7-F1
#
_cell.length_a   1.000
_cell.length_b   1.000
_cell.length_c   1.000
_cell.angle_alpha   90.00
_cell.angle_beta   90.00
_cell.angle_gamma   90.00
#
_symmetry.space_group_name_H-M   'P 1'
#
loop_
_entity.id
_entity.type
_entity.pdbx_description
1 polymer ?
#
loop_
_entity_poly.entity_id
_entity_poly.type
_entity_poly.pdbx_seq_one_letter_code
_entity_poly.pdbx_strand_id
1 'polypeptide(L)' 'SVRPAYHMNKRHWNTVLLDGTVPQDHVLEMIDDSYALVVGKLKKVDRERLRAMLGPGRK' A
#
# COMPACT_ATOMS: atom_id res chain seq x y z
N SER A 1 0.67 -11.76 -11.37
CA SER A 1 -0.71 -12.21 -11.06
C SER A 1 -0.97 -12.00 -9.56
N VAL A 2 -2.22 -12.07 -9.09
CA VAL A 2 -2.55 -11.83 -7.66
C VAL A 2 -2.96 -13.15 -6.99
N ARG A 3 -2.37 -13.44 -5.84
CA ARG A 3 -2.57 -14.68 -5.07
C ARG A 3 -2.82 -14.36 -3.59
N PRO A 4 -3.42 -15.27 -2.81
CA PRO A 4 -3.45 -15.14 -1.36
C PRO A 4 -2.04 -14.94 -0.78
N ALA A 5 -1.93 -14.19 0.32
CA ALA A 5 -0.65 -13.92 0.95
C ALA A 5 0.19 -15.18 1.26
N TYR A 6 1.47 -15.07 0.92
CA TYR A 6 2.51 -16.00 1.33
C TYR A 6 3.08 -15.58 2.69
N HIS A 7 3.08 -16.50 3.67
CA HIS A 7 3.55 -16.31 5.06
C HIS A 7 2.94 -15.13 5.86
N MET A 8 2.08 -14.33 5.25
CA MET A 8 1.36 -13.21 5.86
C MET A 8 -0.12 -13.57 6.09
N ASN A 9 -0.82 -12.71 6.85
CA ASN A 9 -2.25 -12.91 7.13
C ASN A 9 -3.10 -12.76 5.85
N LYS A 10 -3.73 -13.86 5.42
CA LYS A 10 -4.54 -13.96 4.19
C LYS A 10 -5.82 -13.12 4.20
N ARG A 11 -6.22 -12.58 5.36
CA ARG A 11 -7.34 -11.62 5.46
C ARG A 11 -6.94 -10.19 5.09
N HIS A 12 -5.65 -9.87 5.19
CA HIS A 12 -5.17 -8.48 5.05
C HIS A 12 -4.13 -8.30 3.95
N TRP A 13 -3.49 -9.39 3.53
CA TRP A 13 -2.38 -9.34 2.59
C TRP A 13 -2.65 -10.25 1.39
N ASN A 14 -2.17 -9.78 0.23
CA ASN A 14 -2.09 -10.53 -1.01
C ASN A 14 -0.63 -10.61 -1.45
N THR A 15 -0.30 -11.63 -2.23
CA THR A 15 0.98 -11.72 -2.94
C THR A 15 0.73 -11.30 -4.39
N VAL A 16 1.45 -10.27 -4.86
CA VAL A 16 1.43 -9.85 -6.26
C VAL A 16 2.74 -10.30 -6.91
N LEU A 17 2.64 -11.13 -7.95
CA LEU A 17 3.79 -11.52 -8.78
C LEU A 17 4.01 -10.44 -9.86
N LEU A 18 5.22 -9.88 -9.90
CA LEU A 18 5.65 -8.84 -10.84
C LEU A 18 6.24 -9.44 -12.13
N ASP A 19 5.50 -10.36 -12.73
CA ASP A 19 5.85 -11.09 -13.96
C ASP A 19 5.23 -10.48 -15.23
N GLY A 20 4.71 -9.26 -15.13
CA GLY A 20 4.02 -8.57 -16.23
C GLY A 20 2.58 -8.99 -16.46
N THR A 21 2.06 -9.98 -15.73
CA THR A 21 0.65 -10.41 -15.88
C THR A 21 -0.35 -9.49 -15.18
N VAL A 22 0.13 -8.57 -14.33
CA VAL A 22 -0.64 -7.44 -13.81
C VAL A 22 -0.06 -6.18 -14.45
N PRO A 23 -0.88 -5.34 -15.13
CA PRO A 23 -0.39 -4.11 -15.73
C PRO A 23 0.24 -3.19 -14.68
N GLN A 24 1.29 -2.47 -15.08
CA GLN A 24 2.09 -1.65 -14.16
C GLN A 24 1.24 -0.60 -13.43
N ASP A 25 0.32 0.06 -14.12
CA ASP A 25 -0.54 1.09 -13.53
C ASP A 25 -1.40 0.53 -12.40
N HIS A 26 -1.91 -0.71 -12.54
CA HIS A 26 -2.64 -1.38 -11.46
C HIS A 26 -1.74 -1.76 -10.28
N VAL A 27 -0.48 -2.13 -10.52
CA VAL A 27 0.47 -2.37 -9.42
C VAL A 27 0.70 -1.08 -8.63
N LEU A 28 0.83 0.06 -9.32
CA LEU A 28 0.98 1.36 -8.67
C LEU A 28 -0.27 1.73 -7.86
N GLU A 29 -1.46 1.55 -8.43
CA GLU A 29 -2.74 1.75 -7.72
C GLU A 29 -2.83 0.87 -6.46
N MET A 30 -2.46 -0.41 -6.54
CA MET A 30 -2.42 -1.32 -5.39
C MET A 30 -1.45 -0.86 -4.29
N ILE A 31 -0.33 -0.24 -4.66
CA ILE A 31 0.63 0.33 -3.70
C ILE A 31 0.00 1.52 -2.98
N ASP A 32 -0.64 2.42 -3.72
CA ASP A 32 -1.30 3.61 -3.18
C ASP A 32 -2.45 3.23 -2.23
N ASP A 33 -3.27 2.26 -2.63
CA ASP A 33 -4.35 1.72 -1.80
C ASP A 33 -3.83 1.07 -0.52
N SER A 34 -2.77 0.25 -0.62
CA SER A 34 -2.14 -0.40 0.53
C SER A 34 -1.62 0.64 1.53
N TYR A 35 -0.95 1.68 1.02
CA TYR A 35 -0.45 2.78 1.82
C TYR A 35 -1.60 3.56 2.49
N ALA A 36 -2.65 3.91 1.74
CA ALA A 36 -3.82 4.62 2.26
C ALA A 36 -4.52 3.85 3.39
N LEU A 37 -4.65 2.52 3.25
CA LEU A 37 -5.24 1.65 4.29
C LEU A 37 -4.43 1.65 5.59
N VAL A 38 -3.09 1.65 5.50
CA VAL A 38 -2.21 1.70 6.68
C VAL A 38 -2.26 3.09 7.31
N VAL A 39 -2.09 4.15 6.53
CA VAL A 39 -2.08 5.55 7.01
C VAL A 39 -3.43 5.95 7.61
N GLY A 40 -4.53 5.45 7.06
CA GLY A 40 -5.88 5.66 7.61
C GLY A 40 -6.05 5.11 9.03
N LYS A 41 -5.29 4.06 9.40
CA LYS A 41 -5.32 3.44 10.74
C LYS A 41 -4.36 4.08 11.73
N LEU A 42 -3.45 4.96 11.28
CA LEU A 42 -2.52 5.63 12.18
C LEU A 42 -3.23 6.66 13.07
N LYS A 43 -2.69 6.87 14.27
CA LYS A 43 -3.11 7.98 15.13
C LYS A 43 -2.86 9.29 14.40
N LYS A 44 -3.68 10.31 14.71
CA LYS A 44 -3.55 11.64 14.10
C LYS A 44 -2.12 12.18 14.21
N VAL A 45 -1.49 12.07 15.38
CA VAL A 45 -0.11 12.55 15.61
C VAL A 45 0.90 11.87 14.68
N ASP A 46 0.81 10.56 14.52
CA ASP A 46 1.73 9.80 13.66
C ASP A 46 1.52 10.14 12.18
N ARG A 47 0.27 10.35 11.75
CA ARG A 47 -0.05 10.79 10.39
C ARG A 47 0.44 12.20 10.10
N GLU A 48 0.31 13.15 11.04
CA GLU A 48 0.84 14.50 10.86
C GLU A 48 2.37 14.50 10.81
N ARG A 49 3.04 13.68 11.64
CA ARG A 49 4.50 13.49 11.57
C ARG A 49 4.92 12.95 10.20
N LEU A 50 4.24 11.91 9.71
CA LEU A 50 4.51 11.33 8.39
C LEU A 50 4.33 12.35 7.26
N ARG A 51 3.26 13.16 7.32
CA ARG A 51 3.03 14.26 6.36
C ARG A 51 4.13 15.31 6.39
N ALA A 52 4.57 15.71 7.59
CA ALA A 52 5.66 16.66 7.73
C ALA A 52 6.98 16.12 7.15
N MET A 53 7.25 14.83 7.30
CA MET A 53 8.46 14.19 6.73
C MET A 53 8.42 14.07 5.21
N LEU A 54 7.24 13.80 4.62
CA LEU A 54 7.09 13.58 3.17
C LEU A 54 6.97 14.88 2.35
N GLY A 55 6.75 16.03 3.01
CA GLY A 55 6.55 17.31 2.34
C GLY A 55 5.21 17.40 1.59
N PRO A 56 4.86 18.57 1.02
CA PRO A 56 3.55 18.82 0.42
C PRO A 56 3.30 18.13 -0.95
N GLY A 57 4.08 17.12 -1.34
CA GLY A 57 4.14 16.61 -2.72
C GLY A 57 3.55 15.23 -3.01
N ARG A 58 3.20 14.43 -2.00
CA ARG A 58 2.46 13.17 -2.23
C ARG A 58 1.01 13.37 -1.81
N LYS A 59 0.15 13.61 -2.81
CA LYS A 59 -1.25 13.23 -2.69
C LYS A 59 -1.37 11.74 -2.98
#